data_AF-A0A3D1BGZ1-F1
#
_entry.id   AF-A0A3D1BGZ1-F1
#
_cell.length_a   1.000
_cell.length_b   1.000
_cell.length_c   1.000
_cell.angle_alpha   90.00
_cell.angle_beta   90.00
_cell.angle_gamma   90.00
#
_symmetry.space_group_name_H-M   'P 1'
#
loop_
_entity.id
_entity.type
_entity.pdbx_description
1 polymer ?
#
loop_
_entity_poly.entity_id
_entity_poly.type
_entity_poly.pdbx_seq_one_letter_code
_entity_poly.pdbx_strand_id
1 'polypeptide(L)'
;TALQEVLTQDVNDHKGWQAATKQVVDLQGQWKAVGFAGKEHNEVLWGQFREAADVFFERKQVFYDRVKASSKVAKEKKVKLIEEAEALQSSTDWKATSDAMVRLQQAWKAAGPCAPGDEHKLWKRFRTAQDVFFKAKKAQFADRNKEEKANLALKQALLEKIEAFTLSDNRNADLETLKAFSTEWREIGFIPRKSLDSIMERFRTAMDKHYDALSAARSERSVQTYSKRIEKLASGDSRDLRREQSILRDKIGRLQQRITSTEENMERFTGKGAESIREQAQKTIRGYQREIDEIKAKLKLLREAAASDKG
;
A
#
# COMPACT_ATOMS: atom_id res chain seq x y z
N THR A 1 1.86 -28.98 -57.95
CA THR A 1 1.64 -27.60 -57.47
C THR A 1 0.83 -27.55 -56.19
N ALA A 2 -0.45 -27.95 -56.16
CA ALA A 2 -1.29 -27.85 -54.95
C ALA A 2 -0.77 -28.63 -53.72
N LEU A 3 -0.27 -29.86 -53.88
CA LEU A 3 0.29 -30.63 -52.76
C LEU A 3 1.61 -30.03 -52.21
N GLN A 4 2.41 -29.40 -53.09
CA GLN A 4 3.61 -28.69 -52.69
C GLN A 4 3.28 -27.42 -51.90
N GLU A 5 2.16 -26.76 -52.19
CA GLU A 5 1.67 -25.63 -51.38
C GLU A 5 1.25 -26.06 -49.97
N VAL A 6 0.61 -27.23 -49.83
CA VAL A 6 0.30 -27.77 -48.49
C VAL A 6 1.58 -28.10 -47.71
N LEU A 7 2.62 -28.56 -48.42
CA LEU A 7 3.95 -28.79 -47.83
C LEU A 7 4.68 -27.50 -47.43
N THR A 8 4.38 -26.34 -48.01
CA THR A 8 5.02 -25.07 -47.59
C THR A 8 4.26 -24.35 -46.48
N GLN A 9 3.06 -24.81 -46.12
CA GLN A 9 2.31 -24.26 -44.99
C GLN A 9 3.06 -24.47 -43.66
N ASP A 10 3.17 -23.39 -42.88
CA ASP A 10 3.69 -23.43 -41.53
C ASP A 10 2.56 -23.81 -40.55
N VAL A 11 2.55 -25.07 -40.14
CA VAL A 11 1.49 -25.66 -39.31
C VAL A 11 2.03 -26.00 -37.93
N ASN A 12 1.61 -25.22 -36.93
CA ASN A 12 2.17 -25.27 -35.58
C ASN A 12 1.15 -25.63 -34.48
N ASP A 13 -0.07 -26.01 -34.85
CA ASP A 13 -1.12 -26.39 -33.90
C ASP A 13 -1.95 -27.59 -34.37
N HIS A 14 -2.70 -28.20 -33.45
CA HIS A 14 -3.53 -29.37 -33.76
C HIS A 14 -4.57 -29.08 -34.84
N LYS A 15 -5.21 -27.91 -34.79
CA LYS A 15 -6.28 -27.53 -35.73
C LYS A 15 -5.74 -27.37 -37.15
N GLY A 16 -4.59 -26.70 -37.30
CA GLY A 16 -3.91 -26.58 -38.57
C GLY A 16 -3.52 -27.95 -39.13
N TRP A 17 -2.99 -28.86 -38.30
CA TRP A 17 -2.65 -30.21 -38.76
C TRP A 17 -3.87 -31.02 -39.20
N GLN A 18 -5.03 -30.85 -38.55
CA GLN A 18 -6.30 -31.46 -39.00
C GLN A 18 -6.75 -30.91 -40.34
N ALA A 19 -6.73 -29.59 -40.51
CA ALA A 19 -7.12 -28.93 -41.76
C ALA A 19 -6.20 -29.32 -42.93
N ALA A 20 -4.87 -29.29 -42.73
CA ALA A 20 -3.90 -29.70 -43.73
C ALA A 20 -4.01 -31.18 -44.07
N THR A 21 -4.26 -32.06 -43.08
CA THR A 21 -4.50 -33.49 -43.33
C THR A 21 -5.73 -33.68 -44.23
N LYS A 22 -6.81 -32.95 -43.97
CA LYS A 22 -8.01 -32.99 -44.80
C LYS A 22 -7.71 -32.56 -46.24
N GLN A 23 -6.94 -31.48 -46.44
CA GLN A 23 -6.54 -31.03 -47.78
C GLN A 23 -5.75 -32.11 -48.54
N VAL A 24 -4.79 -32.78 -47.90
CA VAL A 24 -4.02 -33.87 -48.54
C VAL A 24 -4.93 -35.04 -48.94
N VAL A 25 -5.88 -35.42 -48.07
CA VAL A 25 -6.85 -36.48 -48.36
C VAL A 25 -7.80 -36.10 -49.49
N ASP A 26 -8.28 -34.86 -49.50
CA ASP A 26 -9.15 -34.34 -50.55
C ASP A 26 -8.41 -34.30 -51.91
N LEU A 27 -7.15 -33.85 -51.93
CA LEU A 27 -6.30 -33.88 -53.12
C LEU A 27 -6.05 -35.31 -53.63
N GLN A 28 -5.87 -36.28 -52.71
CA GLN A 28 -5.78 -37.70 -53.08
C GLN A 28 -7.08 -38.19 -53.73
N GLY A 29 -8.23 -37.77 -53.19
CA GLY A 29 -9.55 -38.08 -53.76
C GLY A 29 -9.72 -37.50 -55.16
N GLN A 30 -9.36 -36.24 -55.36
CA GLN A 30 -9.39 -35.57 -56.67
C GLN A 30 -8.48 -36.27 -57.68
N TRP A 31 -7.25 -36.62 -57.28
CA TRP A 31 -6.32 -37.35 -58.14
C TRP A 31 -6.91 -38.69 -58.63
N LYS A 32 -7.54 -39.45 -57.74
CA LYS A 32 -8.21 -40.71 -58.11
C LYS A 32 -9.41 -40.53 -59.05
N ALA A 33 -10.10 -39.39 -58.97
CA ALA A 33 -11.29 -39.10 -59.76
C ALA A 33 -10.98 -38.65 -61.21
N VAL A 34 -9.83 -38.02 -61.46
CA VAL A 34 -9.43 -37.51 -62.79
C VAL A 34 -9.15 -38.65 -63.80
N GLY A 35 -8.74 -39.83 -63.32
CA GLY A 35 -8.58 -41.03 -64.16
C GLY A 35 -7.20 -41.19 -64.81
N PHE A 36 -7.12 -42.12 -65.77
CA PHE A 36 -5.86 -42.65 -66.31
C PHE A 36 -5.29 -41.80 -67.45
N ALA A 37 -4.10 -41.21 -67.24
CA ALA A 37 -3.41 -40.35 -68.20
C ALA A 37 -2.35 -41.07 -69.07
N GLY A 38 -2.35 -42.40 -69.11
CA GLY A 38 -1.32 -43.23 -69.77
C GLY A 38 -0.34 -43.88 -68.78
N LYS A 39 0.13 -45.10 -69.08
CA LYS A 39 0.79 -45.99 -68.10
C LYS A 39 2.10 -45.40 -67.54
N GLU A 40 2.98 -44.89 -68.41
CA GLU A 40 4.26 -44.29 -68.00
C GLU A 40 4.10 -43.00 -67.20
N HIS A 41 3.20 -42.11 -67.61
CA HIS A 41 3.03 -40.82 -66.95
C HIS A 41 2.31 -40.96 -65.60
N ASN A 42 1.42 -41.94 -65.48
CA ASN A 42 0.69 -42.20 -64.25
C ASN A 42 1.59 -42.72 -63.12
N GLU A 43 2.56 -43.60 -63.42
CA GLU A 43 3.51 -44.10 -62.41
C GLU A 43 4.42 -42.99 -61.87
N VAL A 44 4.92 -42.11 -62.75
CA VAL A 44 5.76 -40.96 -62.35
C VAL A 44 4.97 -39.97 -61.50
N LEU A 45 3.77 -39.58 -61.94
CA LEU A 45 2.93 -38.62 -61.22
C LEU A 45 2.46 -39.17 -59.87
N TRP A 46 2.15 -40.47 -59.80
CA TRP A 46 1.80 -41.13 -58.55
C TRP A 46 2.98 -41.22 -57.58
N GLY A 47 4.18 -41.53 -58.09
CA GLY A 47 5.40 -41.52 -57.29
C GLY A 47 5.65 -40.16 -56.63
N GLN A 48 5.56 -39.07 -57.42
CA GLN A 48 5.71 -37.70 -56.92
C GLN A 48 4.65 -37.33 -55.87
N PHE A 49 3.38 -37.73 -56.08
CA PHE A 49 2.32 -37.50 -55.12
C PHE A 49 2.60 -38.22 -53.80
N ARG A 50 2.99 -39.51 -53.89
CA ARG A 50 3.25 -40.34 -52.72
C ARG A 50 4.44 -39.80 -51.91
N GLU A 51 5.54 -39.45 -52.56
CA GLU A 51 6.71 -38.87 -51.91
C GLU A 51 6.35 -37.57 -51.16
N ALA A 52 5.59 -36.68 -51.79
CA ALA A 52 5.11 -35.47 -51.15
C ALA A 52 4.15 -35.74 -49.98
N ALA A 53 3.28 -36.75 -50.08
CA ALA A 53 2.41 -37.16 -48.98
C ALA A 53 3.21 -37.78 -47.82
N ASP A 54 4.22 -38.60 -48.11
CA ASP A 54 5.10 -39.21 -47.12
C ASP A 54 5.84 -38.12 -46.32
N VAL A 55 6.41 -37.10 -47.00
CA VAL A 55 7.04 -35.94 -46.35
C VAL A 55 6.03 -35.17 -45.46
N PHE A 56 4.79 -35.02 -45.90
CA PHE A 56 3.74 -34.36 -45.10
C PHE A 56 3.44 -35.13 -43.80
N PHE A 57 3.23 -36.45 -43.90
CA PHE A 57 2.92 -37.28 -42.74
C PHE A 57 4.13 -37.44 -41.79
N GLU A 58 5.35 -37.45 -42.32
CA GLU A 58 6.57 -37.41 -41.51
C GLU A 58 6.67 -36.11 -40.71
N ARG A 59 6.45 -34.94 -41.34
CA ARG A 59 6.41 -33.65 -40.61
C ARG A 59 5.32 -33.63 -39.53
N LYS A 60 4.14 -34.18 -39.83
CA LYS A 60 3.05 -34.31 -38.87
C LYS A 60 3.47 -35.16 -37.67
N GLN A 61 4.10 -36.30 -37.92
CA GLN A 61 4.59 -37.19 -36.87
C GLN A 61 5.61 -36.49 -35.99
N VAL A 62 6.61 -35.83 -36.59
CA VAL A 62 7.63 -35.05 -35.85
C VAL A 62 6.99 -33.98 -34.96
N PHE A 63 5.96 -33.28 -35.45
CA PHE A 63 5.20 -32.31 -34.65
C PHE A 63 4.55 -32.95 -33.42
N TYR A 64 3.80 -34.04 -33.60
CA TYR A 64 3.12 -34.71 -32.48
C TYR A 64 4.09 -35.36 -31.50
N ASP A 65 5.22 -35.90 -31.98
CA ASP A 65 6.28 -36.43 -31.12
C ASP A 65 6.91 -35.31 -30.29
N ARG A 66 7.16 -34.14 -30.87
CA ARG A 66 7.63 -32.94 -30.14
C ARG A 66 6.62 -32.47 -29.09
N VAL A 67 5.34 -32.41 -29.43
CA VAL A 67 4.26 -32.03 -28.49
C VAL A 67 4.14 -33.04 -27.35
N LYS A 68 4.24 -34.34 -27.65
CA LYS A 68 4.21 -35.41 -26.64
C LYS A 68 5.42 -35.32 -25.70
N ALA A 69 6.61 -35.11 -26.25
CA ALA A 69 7.84 -34.94 -25.47
C ALA A 69 7.76 -33.69 -24.57
N SER A 70 7.33 -32.54 -25.10
CA SER A 70 7.19 -31.31 -24.31
C SER A 70 6.13 -31.44 -23.22
N SER A 71 4.99 -32.08 -23.51
CA SER A 71 3.95 -32.38 -22.52
C SER A 71 4.46 -33.29 -21.39
N LYS A 72 5.31 -34.28 -21.70
CA LYS A 72 5.93 -35.14 -20.68
C LYS A 72 6.84 -34.34 -19.75
N VAL A 73 7.70 -33.48 -20.31
CA VAL A 73 8.58 -32.60 -19.53
C VAL A 73 7.77 -31.62 -18.67
N ALA A 74 6.70 -31.03 -19.22
CA ALA A 74 5.80 -30.15 -18.48
C ALA A 74 5.13 -30.87 -17.31
N LYS A 75 4.66 -32.11 -17.54
CA LYS A 75 4.08 -32.97 -16.49
C LYS A 75 5.07 -33.24 -15.36
N GLU A 76 6.30 -33.67 -15.68
CA GLU A 76 7.34 -33.95 -14.68
C GLU A 76 7.69 -32.70 -13.85
N LYS A 77 7.82 -31.53 -14.51
CA LYS A 77 8.01 -30.26 -13.81
C LYS A 77 6.86 -29.95 -12.86
N LYS A 78 5.61 -30.08 -13.31
CA LYS A 78 4.41 -29.84 -12.50
C LYS A 78 4.31 -30.78 -11.30
N VAL A 79 4.69 -32.05 -11.46
CA VAL A 79 4.73 -33.01 -10.35
C VAL A 79 5.73 -32.56 -9.28
N LYS A 80 6.94 -32.15 -9.66
CA LYS A 80 7.94 -31.64 -8.71
C LYS A 80 7.45 -30.38 -7.97
N LEU A 81 6.81 -29.45 -8.68
CA LEU A 81 6.22 -28.25 -8.06
C LEU A 81 5.12 -28.58 -7.05
N ILE A 82 4.34 -29.64 -7.32
CA ILE A 82 3.33 -30.13 -6.38
C ILE A 82 3.98 -30.73 -5.16
N GLU A 83 5.01 -31.58 -5.33
CA GLU A 83 5.73 -32.19 -4.21
C GLU A 83 6.37 -31.13 -3.30
N GLU A 84 6.96 -30.07 -3.89
CA GLU A 84 7.45 -28.90 -3.14
C GLU A 84 6.31 -28.19 -2.38
N ALA A 85 5.14 -27.99 -3.00
CA ALA A 85 4.00 -27.39 -2.33
C ALA A 85 3.44 -28.26 -1.19
N GLU A 86 3.38 -29.57 -1.39
CA GLU A 86 2.91 -30.53 -0.39
C GLU A 86 3.87 -30.62 0.80
N ALA A 87 5.19 -30.57 0.57
CA ALA A 87 6.18 -30.51 1.64
C ALA A 87 6.03 -29.25 2.50
N LEU A 88 5.62 -28.14 1.88
CA LEU A 88 5.45 -26.86 2.55
C LEU A 88 4.05 -26.63 3.16
N GLN A 89 3.07 -27.48 2.85
CA GLN A 89 1.66 -27.19 3.16
C GLN A 89 1.36 -27.07 4.66
N SER A 90 2.14 -27.74 5.50
CA SER A 90 2.00 -27.75 6.97
C SER A 90 3.04 -26.86 7.69
N SER A 91 3.84 -26.10 6.94
CA SER A 91 4.83 -25.19 7.51
C SER A 91 4.17 -24.07 8.31
N THR A 92 4.78 -23.72 9.44
CA THR A 92 4.38 -22.60 10.29
C THR A 92 5.20 -21.33 10.04
N ASP A 93 6.20 -21.38 9.14
CA ASP A 93 6.87 -20.18 8.63
C ASP A 93 5.97 -19.46 7.62
N TRP A 94 5.01 -18.71 8.16
CA TRP A 94 3.95 -18.10 7.36
C TRP A 94 4.45 -17.16 6.29
N LYS A 95 5.58 -16.47 6.50
CA LYS A 95 6.10 -15.49 5.54
C LYS A 95 6.88 -16.20 4.44
N ALA A 96 7.93 -16.94 4.79
CA ALA A 96 8.77 -17.59 3.79
C ALA A 96 7.96 -18.61 2.96
N THR A 97 7.06 -19.36 3.60
CA THR A 97 6.22 -20.33 2.89
C THR A 97 5.19 -19.63 1.98
N SER A 98 4.66 -18.46 2.34
CA SER A 98 3.77 -17.72 1.41
C SER A 98 4.51 -17.29 0.15
N ASP A 99 5.73 -16.76 0.30
CA ASP A 99 6.56 -16.32 -0.83
C ASP A 99 6.94 -17.52 -1.71
N ALA A 100 7.29 -18.65 -1.09
CA ALA A 100 7.54 -19.91 -1.80
C ALA A 100 6.30 -20.40 -2.57
N MET A 101 5.10 -20.39 -1.98
CA MET A 101 3.86 -20.79 -2.66
C MET A 101 3.54 -19.91 -3.88
N VAL A 102 3.82 -18.60 -3.80
CA VAL A 102 3.67 -17.67 -4.94
C VAL A 102 4.68 -17.99 -6.04
N ARG A 103 5.95 -18.22 -5.67
CA ARG A 103 6.99 -18.64 -6.62
C ARG A 103 6.61 -19.95 -7.33
N LEU A 104 6.11 -20.94 -6.59
CA LEU A 104 5.63 -22.20 -7.16
C LEU A 104 4.47 -21.99 -8.14
N GLN A 105 3.55 -21.06 -7.84
CA GLN A 105 2.46 -20.72 -8.75
C GLN A 105 2.94 -20.05 -10.05
N GLN A 106 3.98 -19.22 -9.97
CA GLN A 106 4.61 -18.63 -11.15
C GLN A 106 5.33 -19.71 -11.97
N ALA A 107 6.09 -20.59 -11.32
CA ALA A 107 6.76 -21.72 -11.97
C ALA A 107 5.77 -22.69 -12.62
N TRP A 108 4.60 -22.91 -12.00
CA TRP A 108 3.52 -23.71 -12.58
C TRP A 108 3.04 -23.14 -13.92
N LYS A 109 2.80 -21.82 -13.97
CA LYS A 109 2.38 -21.13 -15.21
C LYS A 109 3.47 -21.21 -16.28
N ALA A 110 4.74 -21.11 -15.88
CA ALA A 110 5.88 -21.19 -16.79
C ALA A 110 6.18 -22.62 -17.30
N ALA A 111 5.70 -23.67 -16.61
CA ALA A 111 5.97 -25.07 -16.98
C ALA A 111 5.31 -25.49 -18.32
N GLY A 112 4.39 -24.69 -18.86
CA GLY A 112 3.65 -24.98 -20.08
C GLY A 112 2.52 -25.99 -19.87
N PRO A 113 1.70 -26.26 -20.90
CA PRO A 113 0.59 -27.21 -20.82
C PRO A 113 1.09 -28.66 -20.86
N CYS A 114 0.39 -29.56 -20.15
CA CYS A 114 0.51 -31.00 -20.38
C CYS A 114 -0.81 -31.57 -20.95
N ALA A 115 -0.88 -32.89 -21.11
CA ALA A 115 -2.07 -33.57 -21.61
C ALA A 115 -3.33 -33.12 -20.81
N PRO A 116 -4.45 -32.78 -21.48
CA PRO A 116 -5.62 -32.20 -20.82
C PRO A 116 -6.15 -32.99 -19.62
N GLY A 117 -6.11 -34.32 -19.68
CA GLY A 117 -6.54 -35.20 -18.58
C GLY A 117 -5.61 -35.18 -17.36
N ASP A 118 -4.31 -34.95 -17.55
CA ASP A 118 -3.33 -34.82 -16.47
C ASP A 118 -3.35 -33.40 -15.87
N GLU A 119 -3.50 -32.38 -16.71
CA GLU A 119 -3.49 -30.97 -16.32
C GLU A 119 -4.48 -30.69 -15.19
N HIS A 120 -5.73 -31.13 -15.35
CA HIS A 120 -6.78 -30.89 -14.35
C HIS A 120 -6.47 -31.60 -13.02
N LYS A 121 -6.00 -32.85 -13.07
CA LYS A 121 -5.66 -33.64 -11.88
C LYS A 121 -4.51 -33.01 -11.10
N LEU A 122 -3.45 -32.62 -11.82
CA LEU A 122 -2.27 -31.99 -11.22
C LEU A 122 -2.62 -30.61 -10.66
N TRP A 123 -3.42 -29.81 -11.37
CA TRP A 123 -3.86 -28.51 -10.88
C TRP A 123 -4.68 -28.62 -9.59
N LYS A 124 -5.63 -29.58 -9.55
CA LYS A 124 -6.42 -29.85 -8.35
C LYS A 124 -5.53 -30.22 -7.16
N ARG A 125 -4.53 -31.09 -7.37
CA ARG A 125 -3.58 -31.50 -6.33
C ARG A 125 -2.73 -30.31 -5.84
N PHE A 126 -2.18 -29.52 -6.76
CA PHE A 126 -1.42 -28.30 -6.43
C PHE A 126 -2.24 -27.31 -5.61
N ARG A 127 -3.48 -27.03 -6.05
CA ARG A 127 -4.37 -26.08 -5.37
C ARG A 127 -4.77 -26.57 -3.98
N THR A 128 -5.00 -27.87 -3.83
CA THR A 128 -5.31 -28.48 -2.53
C THR A 128 -4.18 -28.24 -1.53
N ALA A 129 -2.92 -28.47 -1.90
CA ALA A 129 -1.77 -28.20 -1.03
C ALA A 129 -1.67 -26.72 -0.62
N GLN A 130 -1.87 -25.80 -1.57
CA GLN A 130 -1.92 -24.37 -1.27
C GLN A 130 -3.07 -24.02 -0.33
N ASP A 131 -4.26 -24.58 -0.53
CA ASP A 131 -5.43 -24.31 0.29
C ASP A 131 -5.27 -24.79 1.72
N VAL A 132 -4.60 -25.94 1.95
CA VAL A 132 -4.24 -26.42 3.29
C VAL A 132 -3.40 -25.36 4.03
N PHE A 133 -2.33 -24.87 3.41
CA PHE A 133 -1.46 -23.85 4.00
C PHE A 133 -2.19 -22.54 4.27
N PHE A 134 -2.89 -21.99 3.28
CA PHE A 134 -3.56 -20.70 3.44
C PHE A 134 -4.75 -20.76 4.40
N LYS A 135 -5.43 -21.91 4.51
CA LYS A 135 -6.47 -22.14 5.52
C LYS A 135 -5.86 -22.18 6.93
N ALA A 136 -4.75 -22.88 7.13
CA ALA A 136 -4.04 -22.92 8.41
C ALA A 136 -3.53 -21.52 8.81
N LYS A 137 -2.91 -20.79 7.87
CA LYS A 137 -2.49 -19.41 8.06
C LYS A 137 -3.66 -18.51 8.45
N LYS A 138 -4.77 -18.61 7.72
CA LYS A 138 -5.97 -17.81 8.01
C LYS A 138 -6.54 -18.11 9.39
N ALA A 139 -6.56 -19.38 9.80
CA ALA A 139 -7.00 -19.79 11.13
C ALA A 139 -6.08 -19.23 12.22
N GLN A 140 -4.76 -19.34 12.05
CA GLN A 140 -3.77 -18.83 13.01
C GLN A 140 -3.91 -17.31 13.27
N PHE A 141 -4.25 -16.54 12.23
CA PHE A 141 -4.43 -15.10 12.33
C PHE A 141 -5.91 -14.69 12.45
N ALA A 142 -6.84 -15.64 12.59
CA ALA A 142 -8.27 -15.33 12.63
C ALA A 142 -8.63 -14.53 13.88
N ASP A 143 -8.14 -14.96 15.04
CA ASP A 143 -8.46 -14.31 16.32
C ASP A 143 -7.82 -12.94 16.42
N ARG A 144 -6.53 -12.81 16.03
CA ARG A 144 -5.87 -11.50 15.93
C ARG A 144 -6.60 -10.55 14.98
N ASN A 145 -7.06 -11.04 13.82
CA ASN A 145 -7.83 -10.21 12.88
C ASN A 145 -9.21 -9.82 13.43
N LYS A 146 -9.85 -10.66 14.24
CA LYS A 146 -11.12 -10.33 14.90
C LYS A 146 -10.91 -9.24 15.96
N GLU A 147 -9.90 -9.41 16.81
CA GLU A 147 -9.51 -8.42 17.81
C GLU A 147 -9.13 -7.09 17.16
N GLU A 148 -8.25 -7.09 16.15
CA GLU A 148 -7.86 -5.88 15.42
C GLU A 148 -9.09 -5.17 14.80
N LYS A 149 -10.06 -5.92 14.26
CA LYS A 149 -11.31 -5.34 13.74
C LYS A 149 -12.21 -4.77 14.82
N ALA A 150 -12.34 -5.44 15.96
CA ALA A 150 -13.11 -4.92 17.09
C ALA A 150 -12.48 -3.63 17.63
N ASN A 151 -11.15 -3.62 17.76
CA ASN A 151 -10.37 -2.45 18.15
C ASN A 151 -10.53 -1.29 17.15
N LEU A 152 -10.58 -1.57 15.85
CA LEU A 152 -10.84 -0.55 14.84
C LEU A 152 -12.19 0.13 15.06
N ALA A 153 -13.25 -0.64 15.31
CA ALA A 153 -14.58 -0.10 15.59
C ALA A 153 -14.58 0.76 16.87
N LEU A 154 -13.89 0.31 17.93
CA LEU A 154 -13.73 1.09 19.17
C LEU A 154 -12.97 2.40 18.93
N LYS A 155 -11.88 2.38 18.16
CA LYS A 155 -11.12 3.60 17.83
C LYS A 155 -11.93 4.57 16.97
N GLN A 156 -12.76 4.06 16.06
CA GLN A 156 -13.67 4.90 15.26
C GLN A 156 -14.73 5.56 16.15
N ALA A 157 -15.36 4.80 17.05
CA ALA A 157 -16.31 5.37 18.00
C ALA A 157 -15.66 6.41 18.93
N LEU A 158 -14.42 6.17 19.36
CA LEU A 158 -13.66 7.15 20.14
C LEU A 158 -13.34 8.41 19.32
N LEU A 159 -12.98 8.27 18.04
CA LEU A 159 -12.79 9.41 17.14
C LEU A 159 -14.06 10.26 17.02
N GLU A 160 -15.21 9.64 16.83
CA GLU A 160 -16.50 10.36 16.76
C GLU A 160 -16.78 11.11 18.07
N LYS A 161 -16.49 10.51 19.24
CA LYS A 161 -16.60 11.19 20.53
C LYS A 161 -15.65 12.38 20.66
N ILE A 162 -14.40 12.23 20.22
CA ILE A 162 -13.42 13.33 20.23
C ILE A 162 -13.86 14.42 19.28
N GLU A 163 -14.27 14.11 18.05
CA GLU A 163 -14.71 15.08 17.06
C GLU A 163 -15.96 15.87 17.51
N ALA A 164 -16.87 15.21 18.25
CA ALA A 164 -18.07 15.83 18.82
C ALA A 164 -17.84 16.56 20.16
N PHE A 165 -16.67 16.39 20.79
CA PHE A 165 -16.37 17.05 22.07
C PHE A 165 -16.32 18.57 21.90
N THR A 166 -17.03 19.29 22.76
CA THR A 166 -17.01 20.75 22.80
C THR A 166 -16.36 21.21 24.10
N LEU A 167 -15.49 22.21 24.01
CA LEU A 167 -14.85 22.80 25.18
C LEU A 167 -15.88 23.42 26.12
N SER A 168 -15.64 23.28 27.43
CA SER A 168 -16.47 23.86 28.49
C SER A 168 -15.81 25.12 29.07
N ASP A 169 -16.48 25.77 30.03
CA ASP A 169 -15.88 26.91 30.75
C ASP A 169 -14.75 26.50 31.71
N ASN A 170 -14.62 25.19 32.01
CA ASN A 170 -13.62 24.65 32.92
C ASN A 170 -12.47 23.97 32.17
N ARG A 171 -11.45 24.76 31.86
CA ARG A 171 -10.22 24.32 31.21
C ARG A 171 -9.54 23.11 31.86
N ASN A 172 -9.55 23.02 33.18
CA ASN A 172 -8.89 21.89 33.85
C ASN A 172 -9.68 20.60 33.60
N ALA A 173 -11.01 20.66 33.63
CA ALA A 173 -11.86 19.52 33.29
C ALA A 173 -11.64 19.09 31.83
N ASP A 174 -11.63 20.05 30.89
CA ASP A 174 -11.42 19.74 29.46
C ASP A 174 -10.04 19.09 29.20
N LEU A 175 -8.99 19.56 29.88
CA LEU A 175 -7.66 18.94 29.78
C LEU A 175 -7.65 17.50 30.31
N GLU A 176 -8.33 17.24 31.40
CA GLU A 176 -8.45 15.88 31.93
C GLU A 176 -9.25 14.97 30.99
N THR A 177 -10.33 15.47 30.37
CA THR A 177 -11.09 14.73 29.34
C THR A 177 -10.23 14.43 28.11
N LEU A 178 -9.46 15.40 27.60
CA LEU A 178 -8.55 15.18 26.46
C LEU A 178 -7.43 14.17 26.80
N LYS A 179 -6.90 14.19 28.03
CA LYS A 179 -5.95 13.17 28.49
C LYS A 179 -6.61 11.80 28.58
N ALA A 180 -7.84 11.71 29.08
CA ALA A 180 -8.59 10.46 29.16
C ALA A 180 -8.77 9.84 27.76
N PHE A 181 -9.14 10.64 26.75
CA PHE A 181 -9.22 10.14 25.36
C PHE A 181 -7.89 9.58 24.84
N SER A 182 -6.75 10.20 25.21
CA SER A 182 -5.44 9.68 24.84
C SER A 182 -5.11 8.37 25.56
N THR A 183 -5.58 8.18 26.79
CA THR A 183 -5.45 6.93 27.54
C THR A 183 -6.31 5.83 26.94
N GLU A 184 -7.61 6.09 26.73
CA GLU A 184 -8.53 5.15 26.07
C GLU A 184 -8.02 4.71 24.70
N TRP A 185 -7.45 5.64 23.92
CA TRP A 185 -6.85 5.33 22.62
C TRP A 185 -5.70 4.30 22.70
N ARG A 186 -4.87 4.40 23.76
CA ARG A 186 -3.77 3.47 24.00
C ARG A 186 -4.28 2.12 24.51
N GLU A 187 -5.32 2.12 25.35
CA GLU A 187 -5.91 0.91 25.92
C GLU A 187 -6.61 0.01 24.89
N ILE A 188 -7.24 0.60 23.85
CA ILE A 188 -7.90 -0.17 22.77
C ILE A 188 -6.90 -1.05 22.00
N GLY A 189 -5.60 -0.72 21.99
CA GLY A 189 -4.57 -1.58 21.38
C GLY A 189 -4.45 -1.45 19.86
N PHE A 190 -4.07 -2.55 19.19
CA PHE A 190 -3.70 -2.57 17.77
C PHE A 190 -4.91 -2.65 16.83
N ILE A 191 -4.78 -2.03 15.66
CA ILE A 191 -5.79 -2.03 14.59
C ILE A 191 -5.17 -2.54 13.26
N PRO A 192 -5.98 -2.89 12.25
CA PRO A 192 -5.48 -3.43 11.00
C PRO A 192 -4.55 -2.42 10.31
N ARG A 193 -3.36 -2.89 9.89
CA ARG A 193 -2.33 -2.03 9.28
C ARG A 193 -2.83 -1.16 8.13
N LYS A 194 -3.77 -1.65 7.32
CA LYS A 194 -4.35 -0.89 6.19
C LYS A 194 -5.11 0.37 6.62
N SER A 195 -5.65 0.38 7.84
CA SER A 195 -6.44 1.49 8.38
C SER A 195 -5.67 2.29 9.43
N LEU A 196 -4.45 1.87 9.77
CA LEU A 196 -3.66 2.49 10.84
C LEU A 196 -3.38 3.96 10.55
N ASP A 197 -2.82 4.25 9.37
CA ASP A 197 -2.35 5.60 9.02
C ASP A 197 -3.51 6.60 8.97
N SER A 198 -4.62 6.24 8.33
CA SER A 198 -5.79 7.12 8.22
C SER A 198 -6.46 7.40 9.56
N ILE A 199 -6.55 6.39 10.43
CA ILE A 199 -7.16 6.51 11.76
C ILE A 199 -6.25 7.30 12.72
N MET A 200 -4.94 7.11 12.64
CA MET A 200 -3.96 7.88 13.42
C MET A 200 -3.94 9.36 13.02
N GLU A 201 -3.98 9.66 11.72
CA GLU A 201 -3.99 11.06 11.24
C GLU A 201 -5.26 11.79 11.68
N ARG A 202 -6.42 11.12 11.59
CA ARG A 202 -7.69 11.66 12.10
C ARG A 202 -7.62 11.94 13.60
N PHE A 203 -7.09 11.02 14.39
CA PHE A 203 -6.93 11.20 15.83
C PHE A 203 -6.05 12.40 16.16
N ARG A 204 -4.88 12.49 15.51
CA ARG A 204 -3.95 13.59 15.69
C ARG A 204 -4.61 14.94 15.35
N THR A 205 -5.27 15.03 14.19
CA THR A 205 -5.94 16.26 13.75
C THR A 205 -7.07 16.66 14.70
N ALA A 206 -7.90 15.71 15.14
CA ALA A 206 -9.00 15.99 16.07
C ALA A 206 -8.48 16.46 17.44
N MET A 207 -7.43 15.83 17.96
CA MET A 207 -6.80 16.24 19.22
C MET A 207 -6.11 17.61 19.11
N ASP A 208 -5.36 17.84 18.03
CA ASP A 208 -4.66 19.12 17.79
C ASP A 208 -5.66 20.28 17.73
N LYS A 209 -6.81 20.09 17.07
CA LYS A 209 -7.90 21.08 17.01
C LYS A 209 -8.37 21.50 18.41
N HIS A 210 -8.58 20.54 19.31
CA HIS A 210 -9.02 20.84 20.68
C HIS A 210 -7.95 21.52 21.52
N TYR A 211 -6.69 21.08 21.40
CA TYR A 211 -5.58 21.73 22.09
C TYR A 211 -5.34 23.17 21.60
N ASP A 212 -5.46 23.42 20.30
CA ASP A 212 -5.33 24.76 19.73
C ASP A 212 -6.50 25.66 20.14
N ALA A 213 -7.74 25.16 20.14
CA ALA A 213 -8.90 25.90 20.63
C ALA A 213 -8.76 26.26 22.14
N LEU A 214 -8.25 25.33 22.95
CA LEU A 214 -7.98 25.59 24.36
C LEU A 214 -6.86 26.61 24.57
N SER A 215 -5.83 26.57 23.71
CA SER A 215 -4.75 27.56 23.71
C SER A 215 -5.26 28.95 23.30
N ALA A 216 -6.15 29.03 22.31
CA ALA A 216 -6.77 30.28 21.87
C ALA A 216 -7.63 30.91 22.99
N ALA A 217 -8.50 30.12 23.63
CA ALA A 217 -9.32 30.57 24.75
C ALA A 217 -8.47 31.07 25.93
N ARG A 218 -7.32 30.42 26.20
CA ARG A 218 -6.35 30.89 27.20
C ARG A 218 -5.75 32.24 26.81
N SER A 219 -5.34 32.40 25.56
CA SER A 219 -4.76 33.64 25.05
C SER A 219 -5.76 34.79 25.18
N GLU A 220 -7.01 34.57 24.79
CA GLU A 220 -8.08 35.56 24.89
C GLU A 220 -8.36 35.99 26.34
N ARG A 221 -8.50 35.03 27.27
CA ARG A 221 -8.70 35.33 28.70
C ARG A 221 -7.49 36.05 29.31
N SER A 222 -6.27 35.70 28.90
CA SER A 222 -5.03 36.38 29.29
C SER A 222 -5.01 37.83 28.81
N VAL A 223 -5.42 38.06 27.56
CA VAL A 223 -5.53 39.39 26.95
C VAL A 223 -6.62 40.22 27.63
N GLN A 224 -7.79 39.67 27.93
CA GLN A 224 -8.86 40.36 28.67
C GLN A 224 -8.42 40.75 30.10
N THR A 225 -7.77 39.84 30.82
CA THR A 225 -7.22 40.14 32.16
C THR A 225 -6.15 41.22 32.07
N TYR A 226 -5.34 41.19 31.02
CA TYR A 226 -4.34 42.21 30.75
C TYR A 226 -4.97 43.56 30.38
N SER A 227 -6.05 43.59 29.61
CA SER A 227 -6.81 44.80 29.28
C SER A 227 -7.30 45.52 30.54
N LYS A 228 -7.87 44.79 31.51
CA LYS A 228 -8.26 45.36 32.82
C LYS A 228 -7.08 45.94 33.60
N ARG A 229 -5.90 45.32 33.48
CA ARG A 229 -4.65 45.86 34.05
C ARG A 229 -4.18 47.11 33.31
N ILE A 230 -4.33 47.15 31.98
CA ILE A 230 -4.05 48.35 31.17
C ILE A 230 -4.98 49.48 31.57
N GLU A 231 -6.28 49.26 31.71
CA GLU A 231 -7.25 50.29 32.16
C GLU A 231 -6.82 50.90 33.51
N LYS A 232 -6.44 50.05 34.46
CA LYS A 232 -5.90 50.51 35.76
C LYS A 232 -4.59 51.30 35.60
N LEU A 233 -3.68 50.89 34.72
CA LEU A 233 -2.42 51.59 34.45
C LEU A 233 -2.64 52.91 33.69
N ALA A 234 -3.64 52.97 32.82
CA ALA A 234 -4.03 54.16 32.06
C ALA A 234 -4.72 55.21 32.95
N SER A 235 -5.42 54.79 34.01
CA SER A 235 -5.90 55.72 35.04
C SER A 235 -4.80 56.31 35.94
N GLY A 236 -3.56 55.84 35.79
CA GLY A 236 -2.37 56.31 36.52
C GLY A 236 -1.49 57.24 35.70
N ASP A 237 -0.18 57.26 35.96
CA ASP A 237 0.78 58.10 35.24
C ASP A 237 1.21 57.44 33.91
N SER A 238 1.24 58.20 32.82
CA SER A 238 1.71 57.79 31.49
C SER A 238 3.11 57.14 31.50
N ARG A 239 3.94 57.43 32.51
CA ARG A 239 5.24 56.77 32.75
C ARG A 239 5.12 55.27 33.02
N ASP A 240 4.03 54.82 33.66
CA ASP A 240 3.80 53.41 33.99
C ASP A 240 3.44 52.58 32.75
N LEU A 241 2.65 53.15 31.83
CA LEU A 241 2.37 52.54 30.52
C LEU A 241 3.66 52.35 29.70
N ARG A 242 4.55 53.36 29.68
CA ARG A 242 5.84 53.27 28.97
C ARG A 242 6.77 52.22 29.59
N ARG A 243 6.82 52.14 30.92
CA ARG A 243 7.62 51.14 31.65
C ARG A 243 7.14 49.72 31.33
N GLU A 244 5.84 49.49 31.36
CA GLU A 244 5.24 48.18 31.02
C GLU A 244 5.52 47.82 29.55
N GLN A 245 5.42 48.78 28.61
CA GLN A 245 5.82 48.55 27.22
C GLN A 245 7.30 48.14 27.07
N SER A 246 8.21 48.75 27.84
CA SER A 246 9.64 48.39 27.83
C SER A 246 9.83 46.95 28.32
N ILE A 247 9.22 46.59 29.44
CA ILE A 247 9.31 45.25 30.04
C ILE A 247 8.85 44.16 29.06
N LEU A 248 7.74 44.41 28.34
CA LEU A 248 7.25 43.48 27.33
C LEU A 248 8.19 43.35 26.13
N ARG A 249 8.79 44.45 25.64
CA ARG A 249 9.79 44.40 24.54
C ARG A 249 11.03 43.62 24.96
N ASP A 250 11.53 43.87 26.18
CA ASP A 250 12.68 43.16 26.72
C ASP A 250 12.39 41.66 26.85
N LYS A 251 11.14 41.31 27.22
CA LYS A 251 10.70 39.91 27.28
C LYS A 251 10.67 39.26 25.89
N ILE A 252 10.19 39.96 24.86
CA ILE A 252 10.25 39.49 23.47
C ILE A 252 11.71 39.24 23.07
N GLY A 253 12.61 40.20 23.33
CA GLY A 253 14.03 40.06 23.00
C GLY A 253 14.68 38.83 23.66
N ARG A 254 14.39 38.58 24.94
CA ARG A 254 14.88 37.37 25.64
C ARG A 254 14.35 36.07 25.04
N LEU A 255 13.07 36.03 24.63
CA LEU A 255 12.48 34.85 24.00
C LEU A 255 13.04 34.61 22.60
N GLN A 256 13.28 35.68 21.83
CA GLN A 256 13.93 35.58 20.52
C GLN A 256 15.35 35.02 20.64
N GLN A 257 16.14 35.50 21.62
CA GLN A 257 17.47 34.96 21.89
C GLN A 257 17.44 33.47 22.27
N ARG A 258 16.42 33.05 23.04
CA ARG A 258 16.23 31.62 23.36
C ARG A 258 15.88 30.79 22.13
N ILE A 259 15.08 31.32 21.20
CA ILE A 259 14.77 30.66 19.93
C ILE A 259 16.07 30.46 19.14
N THR A 260 16.82 31.54 18.89
CA THR A 260 18.08 31.48 18.13
C THR A 260 19.07 30.49 18.75
N SER A 261 19.26 30.54 20.07
CA SER A 261 20.14 29.58 20.76
C SER A 261 19.63 28.13 20.65
N THR A 262 18.31 27.92 20.68
CA THR A 262 17.74 26.58 20.51
C THR A 262 17.91 26.07 19.07
N GLU A 263 17.79 26.95 18.07
CA GLU A 263 18.03 26.65 16.66
C GLU A 263 19.49 26.30 16.38
N GLU A 264 20.43 27.12 16.86
CA GLU A 264 21.87 26.87 16.76
C GLU A 264 22.27 25.55 17.45
N ASN A 265 21.74 25.30 18.64
CA ASN A 265 21.97 24.05 19.36
C ASN A 265 21.41 22.85 18.59
N MET A 266 20.23 22.99 17.97
CA MET A 266 19.57 21.95 17.19
C MET A 266 20.37 21.57 15.94
N GLU A 267 20.93 22.56 15.22
CA GLU A 267 21.75 22.34 14.04
C GLU A 267 23.07 21.63 14.37
N ARG A 268 23.62 21.88 15.56
CA ARG A 268 24.87 21.26 16.05
C ARG A 268 24.74 19.76 16.33
N PHE A 269 23.54 19.25 16.59
CA PHE A 269 23.34 17.81 16.84
C PHE A 269 23.25 17.02 15.52
N THR A 270 24.23 16.12 15.31
CA THR A 270 24.31 15.16 14.20
C THR A 270 24.61 13.75 14.74
N GLY A 271 23.97 12.71 14.19
CA GLY A 271 24.15 11.31 14.62
C GLY A 271 22.85 10.55 14.90
N LYS A 272 22.98 9.28 15.33
CA LYS A 272 21.83 8.43 15.70
C LYS A 272 21.16 9.00 16.96
N GLY A 273 19.92 9.48 16.83
CA GLY A 273 19.16 10.15 17.89
C GLY A 273 18.99 11.67 17.70
N ALA A 274 19.69 12.28 16.73
CA ALA A 274 19.57 13.71 16.44
C ALA A 274 18.14 14.12 16.01
N GLU A 275 17.39 13.22 15.36
CA GLU A 275 16.03 13.48 14.89
C GLU A 275 15.04 13.74 16.04
N SER A 276 15.11 12.93 17.11
CA SER A 276 14.27 13.13 18.30
C SER A 276 14.62 14.43 19.04
N ILE A 277 15.90 14.77 19.11
CA ILE A 277 16.37 16.03 19.71
C ILE A 277 15.86 17.23 18.89
N ARG A 278 15.89 17.15 17.56
CA ARG A 278 15.35 18.18 16.66
C ARG A 278 13.84 18.36 16.83
N GLU A 279 13.09 17.28 16.92
CA GLU A 279 11.63 17.35 17.12
C GLU A 279 11.27 18.04 18.45
N GLN A 280 11.98 17.72 19.53
CA GLN A 280 11.78 18.35 20.84
C GLN A 280 12.20 19.82 20.83
N ALA A 281 13.31 20.17 20.17
CA ALA A 281 13.76 21.55 19.98
C ALA A 281 12.72 22.38 19.21
N GLN A 282 12.20 21.84 18.10
CA GLN A 282 11.13 22.47 17.31
C GLN A 282 9.83 22.67 18.11
N LYS A 283 9.45 21.71 18.96
CA LYS A 283 8.30 21.86 19.87
C LYS A 283 8.51 23.01 20.86
N THR A 284 9.73 23.14 21.38
CA THR A 284 10.11 24.21 22.32
C THR A 284 10.09 25.59 21.65
N ILE A 285 10.65 25.69 20.43
CA ILE A 285 10.64 26.91 19.62
C ILE A 285 9.20 27.37 19.33
N ARG A 286 8.30 26.45 18.94
CA ARG A 286 6.87 26.75 18.75
C ARG A 286 6.22 27.30 20.02
N GLY A 287 6.62 26.81 21.19
CA GLY A 287 6.19 27.34 22.48
C GLY A 287 6.60 28.80 22.71
N TYR A 288 7.89 29.12 22.45
CA TYR A 288 8.39 30.50 22.56
C TYR A 288 7.73 31.45 21.55
N GLN A 289 7.49 31.00 20.33
CA GLN A 289 6.78 31.79 19.30
C GLN A 289 5.36 32.16 19.74
N ARG A 290 4.60 31.18 20.27
CA ARG A 290 3.25 31.43 20.82
C ARG A 290 3.28 32.47 21.95
N GLU A 291 4.26 32.42 22.85
CA GLU A 291 4.40 33.40 23.94
C GLU A 291 4.76 34.80 23.42
N ILE A 292 5.64 34.89 22.40
CA ILE A 292 5.97 36.17 21.74
C ILE A 292 4.72 36.78 21.13
N ASP A 293 3.88 35.99 20.43
CA ASP A 293 2.68 36.49 19.79
C ASP A 293 1.64 36.99 20.81
N GLU A 294 1.50 36.31 21.95
CA GLU A 294 0.69 36.78 23.08
C GLU A 294 1.19 38.13 23.62
N ILE A 295 2.51 38.28 23.79
CA ILE A 295 3.12 39.53 24.27
C ILE A 295 2.94 40.66 23.25
N LYS A 296 3.07 40.36 21.94
CA LYS A 296 2.82 41.35 20.87
C LYS A 296 1.37 41.84 20.88
N ALA A 297 0.40 40.94 21.08
CA ALA A 297 -1.01 41.31 21.19
C ALA A 297 -1.25 42.25 22.40
N LYS A 298 -0.66 41.93 23.56
CA LYS A 298 -0.68 42.78 24.76
C LYS A 298 -0.05 44.16 24.52
N LEU A 299 1.06 44.19 23.79
CA LEU A 299 1.77 45.43 23.46
C LEU A 299 0.97 46.31 22.48
N LYS A 300 0.22 45.70 21.55
CA LYS A 300 -0.71 46.40 20.67
C LYS A 300 -1.79 47.13 21.47
N LEU A 301 -2.44 46.45 22.41
CA LEU A 301 -3.44 47.06 23.30
C LEU A 301 -2.87 48.21 24.14
N LEU A 302 -1.65 48.05 24.67
CA LEU A 302 -0.96 49.12 25.41
C LEU A 302 -0.66 50.35 24.54
N ARG A 303 -0.37 50.16 23.25
CA ARG A 303 -0.14 51.28 22.33
C ARG A 303 -1.45 52.01 22.02
N GLU A 304 -2.54 51.28 21.84
CA GLU A 304 -3.86 51.84 21.60
C GLU A 304 -4.33 52.65 22.82
N ALA A 305 -4.22 52.10 24.03
CA ALA A 305 -4.55 52.82 25.27
C ALA A 305 -3.70 54.09 25.49
N ALA A 306 -2.38 54.02 25.22
CA ALA A 306 -1.49 55.18 25.33
C ALA A 306 -1.69 56.24 24.24
N ALA A 307 -2.35 55.89 23.13
CA ALA A 307 -2.73 56.84 22.09
C ALA A 307 -4.06 57.54 22.41
N SER A 308 -5.00 56.85 23.06
CA SER A 308 -6.27 57.42 23.53
C SER A 308 -6.11 58.39 24.70
N ASP A 309 -5.09 58.24 25.54
CA ASP A 309 -4.76 59.15 26.67
C ASP A 309 -4.13 60.50 26.22
N LYS A 310 -3.76 60.62 24.93
CA LYS A 310 -3.12 61.81 24.36
C LYS A 310 -4.07 62.72 23.57
N GLY A 311 -5.33 62.33 23.41
CA GLY A 311 -6.39 63.11 22.77
C GLY A 311 -7.36 63.66 23.79
#